data_AF-A0AAW2RLC7-F1
#
_entry.id   AF-A0AAW2RLC7-F1
#
_cell.length_a   1.000
_cell.length_b   1.000
_cell.length_c   1.000
_cell.angle_alpha   90.00
_cell.angle_beta   90.00
_cell.angle_gamma   90.00
#
_symmetry.space_group_name_H-M   'P 1'
#
loop_
_entity.id
_entity.type
_entity.pdbx_description
1 polymer ?
#
loop_
_entity_poly.entity_id
_entity_poly.type
_entity_poly.pdbx_seq_one_letter_code
_entity_poly.pdbx_strand_id
1 'polypeptide(L)'
;MEFAQILGGLLNPTGGYLHVKKPRSFVFQNPDHQRPVQTLSGGQKQRVAIADDLADACKVLLLDELTSFLDENDQVGVIRAVKSCLASSIGTTALWVTRRLEELEYADSAVYMEDGRVVLQADDNLT
;
A
#
# COMPACT_ATOMS: atom_id res chain seq x y z
N MET A 1 9.33 -8.21 0.22
CA MET A 1 10.02 -7.08 -0.43
C MET A 1 9.99 -7.14 -1.96
N GLU A 2 10.32 -8.25 -2.63
CA GLU A 2 10.43 -8.23 -4.11
C GLU A 2 9.08 -8.05 -4.85
N PHE A 3 7.96 -8.56 -4.32
CA PHE A 3 6.67 -8.55 -5.02
C PHE A 3 6.14 -7.13 -5.33
N ALA A 4 6.14 -6.23 -4.34
CA ALA A 4 5.70 -4.85 -4.54
C ALA A 4 6.61 -4.09 -5.51
N GLN A 5 7.91 -4.37 -5.49
CA GLN A 5 8.89 -3.78 -6.43
C GLN A 5 8.70 -4.31 -7.86
N ILE A 6 8.30 -5.57 -8.01
CA ILE A 6 7.94 -6.18 -9.30
C ILE A 6 6.65 -5.54 -9.85
N LEU A 7 5.61 -5.36 -9.04
CA LEU A 7 4.40 -4.60 -9.41
C LEU A 7 4.72 -3.13 -9.71
N GLY A 8 5.71 -2.60 -8.98
CA GLY A 8 6.46 -1.36 -9.17
C GLY A 8 6.95 -1.10 -10.59
N GLY A 9 7.28 -2.17 -11.31
CA GLY A 9 8.18 -2.10 -12.46
C GLY A 9 9.61 -1.71 -12.09
N LEU A 10 9.98 -1.79 -10.79
CA LEU A 10 11.33 -1.53 -10.30
C LEU A 10 12.22 -2.78 -10.40
N LEU A 11 11.61 -3.97 -10.34
CA LEU A 11 12.26 -5.25 -10.55
C LEU A 11 11.58 -6.04 -11.67
N ASN A 12 12.35 -6.91 -12.31
CA ASN A 12 11.83 -7.87 -13.28
C ASN A 12 11.51 -9.20 -12.60
N PRO A 13 10.40 -9.87 -12.96
CA PRO A 13 10.12 -11.21 -12.47
C PRO A 13 11.18 -12.20 -12.96
N THR A 14 11.60 -13.10 -12.09
CA THR A 14 12.60 -14.15 -12.38
C THR A 14 12.05 -15.24 -13.30
N GLY A 15 10.74 -15.28 -13.53
CA GLY A 15 10.04 -16.17 -14.46
C GLY A 15 8.55 -15.83 -14.59
N GLY A 16 7.90 -16.36 -15.63
CA GLY A 16 6.49 -16.08 -15.93
C GLY A 16 6.26 -14.75 -16.65
N TYR A 17 5.00 -14.32 -16.70
CA TYR A 17 4.59 -13.05 -17.34
C TYR A 17 3.81 -12.20 -16.35
N LEU A 18 4.19 -10.93 -16.25
CA LEU A 18 3.48 -9.92 -15.47
C LEU A 18 2.88 -8.90 -16.43
N HIS A 19 1.55 -8.76 -16.42
CA HIS A 19 0.87 -7.68 -17.12
C HIS A 19 0.33 -6.68 -16.12
N VAL A 20 1.08 -5.61 -15.88
CA VAL A 20 0.66 -4.49 -15.05
C VAL A 20 0.51 -3.28 -15.94
N LYS A 21 -0.71 -2.73 -16.03
CA LYS A 21 -0.85 -1.33 -16.43
C LYS A 21 -0.21 -0.52 -15.31
N LYS A 22 0.99 0.03 -15.57
CA LYS A 22 1.77 0.78 -14.57
C LYS A 22 0.82 1.64 -13.73
N PRO A 23 0.72 1.39 -12.41
CA PRO A 23 -0.07 2.27 -11.56
C PRO A 23 0.57 3.65 -11.61
N ARG A 24 -0.26 4.68 -11.54
CA ARG A 24 0.22 6.06 -11.67
C ARG A 24 1.03 6.50 -10.44
N SER A 25 0.79 5.89 -9.29
CA SER A 25 1.43 6.25 -8.03
C SER A 25 1.84 5.04 -7.21
N PHE A 26 2.96 5.18 -6.52
CA PHE A 26 3.58 4.15 -5.70
C PHE A 26 4.08 4.78 -4.40
N VAL A 27 3.48 4.40 -3.27
CA VAL A 27 3.98 4.82 -1.97
C VAL A 27 4.92 3.73 -1.46
N PHE A 28 6.22 3.92 -1.69
CA PHE A 28 7.26 3.15 -1.00
C PHE A 28 7.63 3.84 0.31
N GLN A 29 7.89 3.06 1.36
CA GLN A 29 8.80 3.52 2.41
C GLN A 29 10.23 3.58 1.81
N ASN A 30 10.53 4.63 1.06
CA ASN A 30 11.91 4.97 0.74
C ASN A 30 12.39 6.03 1.73
N PRO A 31 13.40 5.76 2.59
CA PRO A 31 14.01 6.79 3.42
C PRO A 31 14.50 8.00 2.60
N ASP A 32 14.77 7.82 1.30
CA ASP A 32 15.37 8.84 0.44
C ASP A 32 14.38 9.73 -0.34
N HIS A 33 13.07 9.45 -0.33
CA HIS A 33 12.07 10.39 -0.89
C HIS A 33 11.61 11.46 0.10
N GLN A 34 12.24 11.54 1.27
CA GLN A 34 12.01 12.59 2.25
C GLN A 34 12.60 13.93 1.77
N ARG A 35 11.84 14.70 0.98
CA ARG A 35 12.06 16.15 0.93
C ARG A 35 11.94 16.70 2.36
N PRO A 36 12.72 17.71 2.76
CA PRO A 36 12.83 18.07 4.17
C PRO A 36 11.51 18.63 4.71
N VAL A 37 10.81 17.84 5.52
CA VAL A 37 9.81 18.32 6.49
C VAL A 37 10.35 18.00 7.87
N GLN A 38 11.27 18.84 8.33
CA GLN A 38 12.10 18.59 9.51
C GLN A 38 11.30 18.57 10.84
N THR A 39 10.01 18.87 10.80
CA THR A 39 9.10 18.93 11.96
C THR A 39 8.06 17.81 12.02
N LEU A 40 8.01 16.89 11.04
CA LEU A 40 6.98 15.85 11.00
C LEU A 40 7.46 14.49 11.53
N SER A 41 6.59 13.80 12.29
CA SER A 41 6.77 12.40 12.68
C SER A 41 6.74 11.47 11.46
N GLY A 42 7.21 10.23 11.60
CA GLY A 42 7.15 9.22 10.55
C GLY A 42 5.74 9.04 9.97
N GLY A 43 4.74 8.94 10.85
CA GLY A 43 3.33 8.83 10.45
C GLY A 43 2.81 10.08 9.73
N GLN A 44 3.24 11.28 10.14
CA GLN A 44 2.87 12.51 9.47
C GLN A 44 3.48 12.62 8.06
N LYS A 45 4.76 12.26 7.89
CA LYS A 45 5.40 12.20 6.56
C LYS A 45 4.66 11.23 5.64
N GLN A 46 4.25 10.09 6.18
CA GLN A 46 3.55 9.07 5.44
C GLN A 46 2.15 9.51 4.99
N ARG A 47 1.38 10.16 5.89
CA ARG A 47 0.09 10.76 5.53
C ARG A 47 0.21 11.80 4.41
N VAL A 48 1.28 12.61 4.42
CA VAL A 48 1.54 13.60 3.36
C VAL A 48 1.85 12.92 2.02
N ALA A 49 2.70 11.89 2.00
CA ALA A 49 3.00 11.15 0.77
C ALA A 49 1.75 10.47 0.19
N ILE A 50 0.92 9.86 1.05
CA ILE A 50 -0.36 9.26 0.65
C ILE A 50 -1.30 10.31 0.04
N ALA A 51 -1.38 11.50 0.65
CA ALA A 51 -2.22 12.59 0.15
C ALA A 51 -1.73 13.14 -1.20
N ASP A 52 -0.41 13.24 -1.40
CA ASP A 52 0.22 13.66 -2.66
C ASP A 52 -0.10 12.67 -3.80
N ASP A 53 0.09 11.37 -3.53
CA ASP A 53 -0.19 10.28 -4.47
C ASP A 53 -1.66 10.16 -4.88
N LEU A 54 -2.58 10.52 -3.98
CA LEU A 54 -4.02 10.48 -4.24
C LEU A 54 -4.54 11.72 -4.97
N ALA A 55 -3.85 12.85 -4.87
CA ALA A 55 -4.20 14.06 -5.62
C ALA A 55 -4.09 13.89 -7.15
N ASP A 56 -3.33 12.88 -7.61
CA ASP A 56 -3.06 12.64 -9.04
C ASP A 56 -4.07 11.71 -9.75
N ALA A 57 -5.25 11.49 -9.13
CA ALA A 57 -6.33 10.64 -9.65
C ALA A 57 -5.85 9.22 -10.04
N CYS A 58 -5.05 8.61 -9.16
CA CYS A 58 -4.53 7.26 -9.38
C CYS A 58 -5.67 6.22 -9.36
N LYS A 59 -5.60 5.23 -10.26
CA LYS A 59 -6.56 4.10 -10.29
C LYS A 59 -6.16 2.97 -9.33
N VAL A 60 -4.87 2.86 -9.06
CA VAL A 60 -4.30 1.87 -8.15
C VAL A 60 -3.27 2.55 -7.29
N LEU A 61 -3.41 2.39 -5.98
CA LEU A 61 -2.47 2.84 -4.96
C LEU A 61 -1.75 1.62 -4.39
N LEU A 62 -0.47 1.44 -4.69
CA LEU A 62 0.34 0.37 -4.11
C LEU A 62 0.99 0.86 -2.81
N LEU A 63 0.71 0.18 -1.70
CA LEU A 63 1.18 0.50 -0.36
C LEU A 63 2.05 -0.66 0.15
N ASP A 64 3.37 -0.46 0.18
CA ASP A 64 4.32 -1.46 0.69
C ASP A 64 4.67 -1.13 2.14
N GLU A 65 4.31 -2.02 3.07
CA GLU A 65 4.61 -1.89 4.50
C GLU A 65 4.18 -0.53 5.10
N LEU A 66 2.95 -0.11 4.79
CA LEU A 66 2.35 1.19 5.14
C LEU A 66 2.49 1.60 6.60
N THR A 67 2.53 0.65 7.52
CA THR A 67 2.47 0.89 8.97
C THR A 67 3.77 0.54 9.66
N SER A 68 4.78 0.10 8.89
CA SER A 68 6.10 -0.22 9.42
C SER A 68 6.68 1.01 10.11
N PHE A 69 7.27 0.78 11.28
CA PHE A 69 7.88 1.81 12.16
C PHE A 69 6.93 2.82 12.80
N LEU A 70 5.61 2.64 12.69
CA LEU A 70 4.63 3.46 13.40
C LEU A 70 4.21 2.82 14.73
N ASP A 71 3.87 3.63 15.73
CA ASP A 71 3.14 3.16 16.91
C ASP A 71 1.67 2.85 16.57
N GLU A 72 0.98 2.09 17.42
CA GLU A 72 -0.39 1.63 17.17
C GLU A 72 -1.37 2.77 16.85
N ASN A 73 -1.24 3.94 17.51
CA ASN A 73 -2.13 5.07 17.28
C ASN A 73 -1.87 5.68 15.89
N ASP A 74 -0.61 5.87 15.53
CA ASP A 74 -0.23 6.38 14.21
C ASP A 74 -0.59 5.40 13.09
N GLN A 75 -0.50 4.09 13.32
CA GLN A 75 -0.95 3.06 12.38
C GLN A 75 -2.44 3.23 12.05
N VAL A 76 -3.30 3.21 13.08
CA VAL A 76 -4.75 3.40 12.91
C VAL A 76 -5.05 4.72 12.19
N GLY A 77 -4.33 5.79 12.53
CA GLY A 77 -4.47 7.08 11.88
C GLY A 77 -4.16 7.05 10.38
N VAL A 78 -3.05 6.40 9.98
CA VAL A 78 -2.66 6.26 8.58
C VAL A 78 -3.66 5.41 7.80
N ILE A 79 -4.09 4.27 8.36
CA ILE A 79 -5.07 3.37 7.73
C ILE A 79 -6.38 4.11 7.48
N ARG A 80 -6.89 4.85 8.47
CA ARG A 80 -8.09 5.66 8.31
C ARG A 80 -7.94 6.71 7.22
N ALA A 81 -6.78 7.37 7.13
CA ALA A 81 -6.52 8.36 6.07
C ALA A 81 -6.62 7.72 4.68
N VAL A 82 -6.04 6.53 4.49
CA VAL A 82 -6.15 5.76 3.23
C VAL A 82 -7.62 5.44 2.95
N LYS A 83 -8.36 4.87 3.91
CA LYS A 83 -9.78 4.51 3.71
C LYS A 83 -10.65 5.73 3.38
N SER A 84 -10.48 6.84 4.09
CA SER A 84 -11.20 8.08 3.81
C SER A 84 -10.93 8.60 2.41
N CYS A 85 -9.70 8.46 1.92
CA CYS A 85 -9.36 8.88 0.57
C CYS A 85 -9.96 7.95 -0.50
N LEU A 86 -9.90 6.63 -0.30
CA LEU A 86 -10.55 5.65 -1.19
C LEU A 86 -12.05 5.88 -1.25
N ALA A 87 -12.71 6.15 -0.12
CA ALA A 87 -14.13 6.46 -0.07
C ALA A 87 -14.50 7.75 -0.84
N SER A 88 -13.56 8.69 -0.93
CA SER A 88 -13.75 9.96 -1.65
C SER A 88 -13.35 9.89 -3.13
N SER A 89 -12.73 8.79 -3.57
CA SER A 89 -12.16 8.63 -4.91
C SER A 89 -12.87 7.53 -5.68
N ILE A 90 -13.56 7.88 -6.77
CA ILE A 90 -14.29 6.91 -7.58
C ILE A 90 -13.31 6.12 -8.46
N GLY A 91 -13.29 4.81 -8.31
CA GLY A 91 -12.54 3.89 -9.16
C GLY A 91 -11.06 3.74 -8.81
N THR A 92 -10.67 4.09 -7.58
CA THR A 92 -9.34 3.85 -7.03
C THR A 92 -9.35 2.57 -6.18
N THR A 93 -8.39 1.68 -6.42
CA THR A 93 -8.16 0.48 -5.61
C THR A 93 -6.83 0.62 -4.85
N ALA A 94 -6.81 0.36 -3.55
CA ALA A 94 -5.55 0.20 -2.83
C ALA A 94 -5.13 -1.27 -2.82
N LEU A 95 -3.87 -1.53 -3.15
CA LEU A 95 -3.23 -2.83 -2.97
C LEU A 95 -2.18 -2.68 -1.87
N TRP A 96 -2.36 -3.42 -0.79
CA TRP A 96 -1.55 -3.28 0.42
C TRP A 96 -0.75 -4.56 0.67
N VAL A 97 0.57 -4.41 0.73
CA VAL A 97 1.49 -5.48 1.17
C VAL A 97 1.84 -5.24 2.63
N THR A 98 1.54 -6.21 3.49
CA THR A 98 1.79 -6.11 4.93
C THR A 98 2.21 -7.44 5.54
N ARG A 99 2.80 -7.36 6.73
CA ARG A 99 3.13 -8.49 7.60
C ARG A 99 2.27 -8.52 8.88
N ARG A 100 1.37 -7.54 9.06
CA ARG A 100 0.51 -7.37 10.23
C ARG A 100 -0.88 -7.89 9.90
N LEU A 101 -1.30 -8.96 10.58
CA LEU A 101 -2.58 -9.61 10.30
C LEU A 101 -3.77 -8.76 10.76
N GLU A 102 -3.55 -7.89 11.75
CA GLU A 102 -4.55 -6.97 12.28
C GLU A 102 -5.03 -5.97 11.21
N GLU A 103 -4.23 -5.73 10.18
CA GLU A 103 -4.59 -4.82 9.08
C GLU A 103 -5.61 -5.44 8.13
N LEU A 104 -5.75 -6.77 8.15
CA LEU A 104 -6.74 -7.47 7.33
C LEU A 104 -8.17 -7.09 7.73
N GLU A 105 -8.41 -6.63 8.96
CA GLU A 105 -9.70 -6.11 9.42
C GLU A 105 -10.20 -4.90 8.61
N TYR A 106 -9.29 -4.23 7.88
CA TYR A 106 -9.62 -3.04 7.10
C TYR A 106 -9.75 -3.31 5.60
N ALA A 107 -9.43 -4.52 5.14
CA ALA A 107 -9.34 -4.88 3.73
C ALA A 107 -10.62 -5.56 3.24
N ASP A 108 -11.04 -5.24 2.01
CA ASP A 108 -12.19 -5.89 1.36
C ASP A 108 -11.86 -7.32 0.88
N SER A 109 -10.57 -7.62 0.72
CA SER A 109 -10.05 -8.95 0.38
C SER A 109 -8.58 -9.06 0.77
N ALA A 110 -8.12 -10.29 0.95
CA ALA A 110 -6.75 -10.61 1.33
C ALA A 110 -6.22 -11.79 0.54
N VAL A 111 -4.95 -11.72 0.17
CA VAL A 111 -4.23 -12.80 -0.50
C VAL A 111 -2.99 -13.12 0.33
N TYR A 112 -2.88 -14.37 0.78
CA TYR A 112 -1.66 -14.87 1.41
C TYR A 112 -0.75 -15.50 0.35
N MET A 113 0.50 -15.05 0.34
CA MET A 113 1.52 -15.54 -0.60
C MET A 113 2.68 -16.19 0.14
N GLU A 114 3.15 -17.31 -0.40
CA GLU A 114 4.33 -18.05 0.08
C GLU A 114 5.11 -18.56 -1.13
N ASP A 115 6.44 -18.47 -1.10
CA ASP A 115 7.33 -18.89 -2.20
C ASP A 115 6.91 -18.40 -3.60
N GLY A 116 6.44 -17.15 -3.66
CA GLY A 116 5.99 -16.52 -4.91
C GLY A 116 4.66 -17.05 -5.46
N ARG A 117 3.91 -17.82 -4.66
CA ARG A 117 2.62 -18.39 -5.04
C ARG A 117 1.52 -17.89 -4.12
N VAL A 118 0.31 -17.75 -4.66
CA VAL A 118 -0.89 -17.54 -3.85
C VAL A 118 -1.26 -18.86 -3.19
N VAL A 119 -1.31 -18.86 -1.85
CA VAL A 119 -1.65 -20.04 -1.04
C VAL A 119 -3.08 -19.94 -0.54
N LEU A 120 -3.55 -18.74 -0.21
CA LEU A 120 -4.91 -18.50 0.27
C LEU A 120 -5.44 -17.17 -0.29
N GLN A 121 -6.73 -17.15 -0.57
CA GLN A 121 -7.48 -15.94 -0.90
C GLN A 121 -8.73 -15.90 -0.01
N ALA A 122 -8.99 -14.74 0.57
CA ALA A 122 -10.19 -14.44 1.33
C ALA A 122 -10.82 -13.17 0.76
N ASP A 123 -12.13 -13.20 0.57
CA ASP A 123 -12.92 -12.03 0.18
C ASP A 123 -13.92 -11.75 1.31
N ASP A 124 -14.22 -10.49 1.59
CA ASP A 124 -15.14 -10.05 2.66
C ASP A 124 -16.62 -10.46 2.42
N ASN A 125 -16.87 -11.35 1.45
CA ASN A 125 -18.16 -11.99 1.17
C ASN A 125 -18.39 -13.30 1.95
N LEU A 126 -17.61 -13.57 3.00
CA LEU A 126 -17.85 -14.67 3.94
C LEU A 126 -18.40 -14.13 5.27
N THR A 127 -19.64 -13.62 5.22
CA THR A 127 -20.57 -13.65 6.38
C THR A 127 -21.81 -14.44 5.99
#